data_AF-A0A0G3XHT5-F1
#
_entry.id   AF-A0A0G3XHT5-F1
#
_cell.length_a   1.000
_cell.length_b   1.000
_cell.length_c   1.000
_cell.angle_alpha   90.00
_cell.angle_beta   90.00
_cell.angle_gamma   90.00
#
_symmetry.space_group_name_H-M   'P 1'
#
loop_
_entity.id
_entity.type
_entity.pdbx_description
1 polymer ?
#
loop_
_entity_poly.entity_id
_entity_poly.type
_entity_poly.pdbx_seq_one_letter_code
_entity_poly.pdbx_strand_id
1 'polypeptide(L)' 'MQALFASDLAFWLAIAGLALALAVLAFAGDWRRFRRAHADRVGCMPWTSLFLLALFIAAVAGFFAFRAWVDPL' A
#
# COMPACT_ATOMS: atom_id res chain seq x y z
N MET A 1 -11.11 -14.27 14.06
CA MET A 1 -10.69 -13.11 13.23
C MET A 1 -11.21 -11.76 13.75
N GLN A 2 -12.08 -11.68 14.77
CA GLN A 2 -12.64 -10.41 15.26
C GLN A 2 -11.75 -9.66 16.26
N ALA A 3 -10.89 -10.37 17.02
CA ALA A 3 -10.04 -9.75 18.04
C ALA A 3 -8.92 -8.83 17.46
N LEU A 4 -8.52 -9.00 16.20
CA LEU A 4 -7.53 -8.14 15.55
C LEU A 4 -8.08 -6.75 15.21
N PHE A 5 -9.40 -6.61 15.06
CA PHE A 5 -10.06 -5.33 14.80
C PHE A 5 -10.49 -4.60 16.09
N ALA A 6 -10.28 -5.21 17.26
CA ALA A 6 -10.60 -4.62 18.55
C ALA A 6 -9.53 -3.62 19.04
N SER A 7 -8.35 -3.59 18.41
CA SER A 7 -7.29 -2.62 18.71
C SER A 7 -7.04 -1.74 17.49
N ASP A 8 -7.17 -0.43 17.67
CA ASP A 8 -6.97 0.57 16.61
C ASP A 8 -5.59 0.41 15.95
N LEU A 9 -4.57 0.09 16.76
CA LEU A 9 -3.21 -0.19 16.27
C LEU A 9 -3.17 -1.33 15.25
N ALA A 10 -3.79 -2.48 15.56
CA ALA A 10 -3.75 -3.64 14.67
C ALA A 10 -4.55 -3.40 13.39
N PHE A 11 -5.65 -2.65 13.47
CA PHE A 11 -6.42 -2.23 12.30
C PHE A 11 -5.58 -1.36 11.36
N TRP A 12 -4.95 -0.30 11.89
CA TRP A 12 -4.13 0.60 11.09
C TRP A 12 -2.89 -0.08 10.52
N LEU A 13 -2.25 -0.98 11.26
CA LEU A 13 -1.13 -1.79 10.76
C LEU A 13 -1.56 -2.73 9.63
N ALA A 14 -2.74 -3.35 9.72
CA ALA A 14 -3.24 -4.22 8.67
C ALA A 14 -3.48 -3.45 7.36
N ILE A 15 -4.08 -2.25 7.44
CA ILE A 15 -4.28 -1.37 6.28
C ILE A 15 -2.93 -0.93 5.70
N ALA A 16 -2.01 -0.46 6.56
CA ALA A 16 -0.69 -0.01 6.14
C ALA A 16 0.09 -1.14 5.43
N GLY A 17 0.05 -2.36 5.98
CA GLY A 17 0.70 -3.53 5.40
C GLY A 17 0.10 -3.94 4.05
N LEU A 18 -1.22 -3.96 3.93
CA LEU A 18 -1.91 -4.27 2.67
C LEU A 18 -1.60 -3.22 1.59
N ALA A 19 -1.68 -1.94 1.93
CA ALA A 19 -1.38 -0.85 1.02
C ALA A 19 0.10 -0.87 0.59
N LEU A 20 1.02 -1.18 1.50
CA LEU A 20 2.43 -1.33 1.16
C LEU A 20 2.68 -2.51 0.21
N ALA A 21 2.01 -3.65 0.43
CA ALA A 21 2.08 -4.79 -0.48
C ALA A 21 1.59 -4.42 -1.89
N LEU A 22 0.48 -3.67 -1.99
CA LEU A 22 -0.01 -3.14 -3.27
C LEU A 22 0.98 -2.17 -3.93
N ALA A 23 1.65 -1.31 -3.15
CA ALA A 23 2.69 -0.44 -3.68
C ALA A 23 3.86 -1.25 -4.25
N VAL A 24 4.33 -2.29 -3.56
CA VAL A 24 5.39 -3.18 -4.06
C VAL A 24 4.95 -3.89 -5.35
N LEU A 25 3.71 -4.37 -5.43
CA LEU A 25 3.16 -4.98 -6.65
C LEU A 25 3.08 -4.00 -7.80
N ALA A 26 2.64 -2.76 -7.54
CA ALA A 26 2.58 -1.70 -8.54
C ALA A 26 3.97 -1.33 -9.07
N PHE A 27 4.95 -1.21 -8.16
CA PHE A 27 6.35 -0.97 -8.52
C PHE A 27 6.94 -2.12 -9.34
N ALA A 28 6.67 -3.37 -8.96
CA ALA A 28 7.08 -4.53 -9.74
C ALA A 28 6.40 -4.57 -11.12
N GLY A 29 5.15 -4.14 -11.22
CA GLY A 29 4.42 -3.97 -12.48
C GLY A 29 5.09 -2.95 -13.41
N ASP A 30 5.46 -1.79 -12.86
CA ASP A 30 6.16 -0.73 -13.59
C ASP A 30 7.56 -1.17 -14.03
N TRP A 31 8.32 -1.82 -13.14
CA TRP A 31 9.61 -2.41 -13.49
C TRP A 31 9.49 -3.47 -14.60
N ARG A 32 8.45 -4.30 -14.56
CA ARG A 32 8.16 -5.28 -15.63
C ARG A 32 7.81 -4.57 -16.94
N ARG A 33 7.14 -3.42 -16.91
CA ARG A 33 6.85 -2.61 -18.09
C ARG A 33 8.13 -2.08 -18.74
N PHE A 34 9.07 -1.55 -17.95
CA PHE A 34 10.37 -1.08 -18.45
C PHE A 34 11.21 -2.18 -19.12
N ARG A 35 11.08 -3.43 -18.67
CA ARG A 35 11.81 -4.57 -19.25
C ARG A 35 11.18 -5.18 -20.50
N ARG A 36 9.99 -4.76 -20.94
CA ARG A 36 9.33 -5.30 -22.15
C ARG A 36 9.49 -4.36 -23.33
N ALA A 37 9.90 -4.91 -24.48
CA ALA A 37 10.13 -4.18 -25.73
C ALA A 37 8.88 -3.48 -26.32
N HIS A 38 7.67 -3.84 -25.87
CA HIS A 38 6.40 -3.27 -26.33
C HIS A 38 5.55 -2.81 -25.15
N ALA A 39 5.97 -1.72 -24.50
CA ALA A 39 5.28 -1.11 -23.37
C ALA A 39 3.86 -0.59 -23.72
N ASP A 40 3.59 -0.36 -25.01
CA ASP A 40 2.32 0.18 -25.52
C ASP A 40 1.21 -0.87 -25.66
N ARG A 41 1.57 -2.17 -25.64
CA ARG A 41 0.58 -3.28 -25.72
C ARG A 41 0.08 -3.72 -24.34
N VAL A 42 0.67 -3.20 -23.27
CA VAL A 42 0.26 -3.46 -21.88
C VAL A 42 -0.84 -2.44 -21.55
N GLY A 43 -2.06 -2.74 -21.96
CA GLY A 43 -3.20 -1.84 -21.82
C GLY A 43 -3.30 -1.17 -20.44
N CYS A 44 -3.51 0.15 -20.46
CA CYS A 44 -4.36 0.95 -19.57
C CYS A 44 -4.20 0.88 -18.03
N MET A 45 -3.21 0.21 -17.46
CA MET A 45 -3.03 0.24 -16.00
C MET A 45 -2.00 1.33 -15.61
N PRO A 46 -2.40 2.43 -14.95
CA PRO A 46 -1.48 3.47 -14.52
C PRO A 46 -0.70 3.01 -13.28
N TRP A 47 0.30 2.16 -13.48
CA TRP A 47 1.13 1.57 -12.42
C TRP A 47 1.73 2.61 -11.49
N THR A 48 2.21 3.74 -12.04
CA THR A 48 2.72 4.86 -11.27
C THR A 48 1.65 5.49 -10.37
N SER A 49 0.44 5.73 -10.89
CA SER A 49 -0.66 6.29 -10.08
C SER A 49 -1.12 5.32 -9.00
N LEU A 50 -1.18 4.01 -9.30
CA LEU A 50 -1.48 2.97 -8.32
C LEU A 50 -0.40 2.88 -7.24
N PHE A 51 0.87 2.95 -7.61
CA PHE A 51 1.98 2.99 -6.68
C PHE A 51 1.87 4.19 -5.73
N LEU A 52 1.68 5.39 -6.29
CA LEU A 52 1.57 6.62 -5.50
C LEU A 52 0.36 6.59 -4.56
N LEU A 53 -0.80 6.13 -5.04
CA LEU A 53 -2.00 6.00 -4.22
C LEU A 53 -1.81 4.97 -3.09
N ALA A 54 -1.27 3.79 -3.41
CA ALA A 54 -1.02 2.74 -2.44
C ALA A 54 0.01 3.18 -1.39
N LEU A 55 1.08 3.85 -1.81
CA LEU A 55 2.10 4.39 -0.91
C LEU A 55 1.53 5.49 -0.01
N PHE A 56 0.67 6.36 -0.55
CA PHE A 56 -0.02 7.39 0.23
C PHE A 56 -0.92 6.78 1.30
N ILE A 57 -1.73 5.78 0.95
CA ILE A 57 -2.58 5.05 1.91
C ILE A 57 -1.70 4.37 2.98
N ALA A 58 -0.60 3.73 2.57
CA ALA A 58 0.33 3.09 3.51
C ALA A 58 0.95 4.10 4.49
N ALA A 59 1.34 5.28 4.00
CA ALA A 59 1.91 6.34 4.84
C ALA A 59 0.88 6.91 5.82
N VAL A 60 -0.35 7.20 5.36
CA VAL A 60 -1.42 7.72 6.21
C VAL A 60 -1.83 6.69 7.27
N ALA A 61 -2.06 5.44 6.87
CA ALA A 61 -2.39 4.37 7.81
C ALA A 61 -1.24 4.10 8.79
N GLY A 62 0.02 4.15 8.32
CA GLY A 62 1.20 4.04 9.15
C GLY A 62 1.32 5.18 10.17
N PHE A 63 0.97 6.41 9.79
CA PHE A 63 0.90 7.54 10.71
C PHE A 63 -0.15 7.33 11.81
N PHE A 64 -1.35 6.85 11.46
CA PHE A 64 -2.37 6.53 12.47
C PHE A 64 -1.97 5.36 13.37
N ALA A 65 -1.35 4.32 12.82
CA ALA A 65 -0.77 3.23 13.61
C ALA A 65 0.29 3.76 14.58
N PHE A 66 1.17 4.65 14.11
CA PHE A 66 2.19 5.28 14.95
C PHE A 66 1.56 6.12 16.05
N ARG A 67 0.54 6.94 15.74
CA ARG A 67 -0.21 7.69 16.76
C ARG A 67 -0.86 6.77 17.80
N ALA A 68 -1.51 5.69 17.37
CA ALA A 68 -2.13 4.71 18.27
C ALA A 68 -1.10 3.98 19.15
N TRP A 69 0.14 3.83 18.67
CA TRP A 69 1.23 3.27 19.46
C TRP A 69 1.78 4.26 20.50
N VAL A 70 1.86 5.55 20.14
CA VAL A 70 2.37 6.61 21.04
C VAL A 70 1.35 6.98 22.12
N ASP A 71 0.06 7.07 21.76
CA ASP A 71 -1.03 7.40 22.69
C ASP A 71 -1.99 6.20 22.83
N PRO A 72 -1.61 5.12 23.55
CA PRO A 72 -2.44 3.92 23.72
C PRO A 72 -3.52 4.08 24.81
N LEU A 73 -4.20 5.23 24.85
CA LEU A 73 -5.21 5.59 25.85
C LEU A 73 -6.50 4.77 25.73
#